data_AF-A0A816HNB1-F1
#
_entry.id   AF-A0A816HNB1-F1
#
_cell.length_a   1.000
_cell.length_b   1.000
_cell.length_c   1.000
_cell.angle_alpha   90.00
_cell.angle_beta   90.00
_cell.angle_gamma   90.00
#
_symmetry.space_group_name_H-M   'P 1'
#
loop_
_entity.id
_entity.type
_entity.pdbx_description
1 polymer ?
#
loop_
_entity_poly.entity_id
_entity_poly.type
_entity_poly.pdbx_seq_one_letter_code
_entity_poly.pdbx_strand_id
1 'polypeptide(L)'
;QNGFKYYDFGFSWVQEVIDRAIIDTQVGKPVVEPGLFFQEMAYPCYTYDNFLQMIQHALPLCLTISWVYAFAMLTQSIVYEKEVRLKEVMKIMGLSNGVHWVAWFITIFSQTTLVMIAVTLILHYGNVLMHSNAFLI
;
A
#
# COMPACT_ATOMS: atom_id res chain seq x y z
N GLN A 1 5.01 -14.77 19.96
CA GLN A 1 6.06 -15.79 20.21
C GLN A 1 5.36 -17.11 20.46
N ASN A 2 5.31 -18.01 19.48
CA ASN A 2 4.75 -19.37 19.57
C ASN A 2 5.18 -20.17 18.32
N GLY A 3 6.44 -20.03 17.90
CA GLY A 3 6.90 -20.50 16.59
C GLY A 3 7.25 -21.99 16.53
N PHE A 4 7.52 -22.63 17.67
CA PHE A 4 8.18 -23.93 17.71
C PHE A 4 7.28 -25.12 17.99
N LYS A 5 5.96 -24.97 17.83
CA LYS A 5 5.00 -26.04 18.16
C LYS A 5 5.35 -27.40 17.52
N TYR A 6 5.80 -27.42 16.28
CA TYR A 6 6.17 -28.67 15.60
C TYR A 6 7.42 -29.34 16.18
N TYR A 7 8.33 -28.56 16.74
CA TYR A 7 9.52 -29.05 17.45
C TYR A 7 9.16 -29.44 18.90
N ASP A 8 8.46 -28.55 19.61
CA ASP A 8 8.06 -28.73 21.02
C ASP A 8 7.11 -29.92 21.21
N PHE A 9 6.17 -30.14 20.29
CA PHE A 9 5.27 -31.30 20.30
C PHE A 9 5.89 -32.56 19.68
N GLY A 10 7.16 -32.51 19.23
CA GLY A 10 7.90 -33.67 18.74
C GLY A 10 7.48 -34.20 17.36
N PHE A 11 6.62 -33.49 16.63
CA PHE A 11 6.20 -33.89 15.28
C PHE A 11 7.40 -33.99 14.32
N SER A 12 8.32 -33.01 14.38
CA SER A 12 9.53 -33.02 13.55
C SER A 12 10.41 -34.25 13.81
N TRP A 13 10.44 -34.75 15.05
CA TRP A 13 11.20 -35.95 15.40
C TRP A 13 10.55 -37.22 14.83
N VAL A 14 9.22 -37.35 14.98
CA VAL A 14 8.48 -38.48 14.38
C VAL A 14 8.64 -38.49 12.86
N GLN A 15 8.56 -37.31 12.22
CA GLN A 15 8.75 -37.17 10.78
C GLN A 15 10.15 -37.63 10.36
N GLU A 16 11.20 -37.25 11.10
CA GLU A 16 12.57 -37.69 10.80
C GLU A 16 12.73 -39.22 10.89
N VAL A 17 12.13 -39.86 11.90
CA VAL A 17 12.20 -41.33 12.08
C VAL A 17 11.48 -42.05 10.93
N ILE A 18 10.30 -41.56 10.54
CA ILE A 18 9.52 -42.16 9.44
C ILE A 18 10.26 -42.00 8.10
N ASP A 19 10.77 -40.81 7.80
CA ASP A 19 11.48 -40.55 6.54
C ASP A 19 12.75 -41.41 6.44
N ARG A 20 13.49 -41.59 7.54
CA ARG A 20 14.65 -42.51 7.59
C ARG A 20 14.24 -43.95 7.33
N ALA A 21 13.15 -44.42 7.94
CA ALA A 21 12.66 -45.79 7.74
C ALA A 21 12.25 -46.04 6.28
N ILE A 22 11.60 -45.08 5.63
CA ILE A 22 11.24 -45.19 4.21
C ILE A 22 12.50 -45.24 3.34
N ILE A 23 13.49 -44.37 3.56
CA ILE A 23 14.73 -44.35 2.77
C ILE A 23 15.49 -45.68 2.92
N ASP A 24 15.59 -46.22 4.14
CA ASP A 24 16.24 -47.51 4.39
C ASP A 24 15.57 -48.65 3.62
N THR A 25 14.23 -48.70 3.61
CA THR A 25 13.50 -49.72 2.86
C THR A 25 13.65 -49.61 1.34
N GLN A 26 13.80 -48.40 0.80
CA GLN A 26 13.91 -48.18 -0.65
C GLN A 26 15.35 -48.37 -1.16
N VAL A 27 16.35 -47.98 -0.37
CA VAL A 27 17.78 -48.04 -0.75
C VAL A 27 18.41 -49.38 -0.35
N GLY A 28 17.83 -50.10 0.62
CA GLY A 28 18.32 -51.39 1.11
C GLY A 28 19.64 -51.29 1.88
N LYS A 29 19.93 -50.11 2.45
CA LYS A 29 21.14 -49.84 3.26
C LYS A 29 20.78 -48.92 4.42
N PRO A 30 21.28 -49.20 5.65
CA PRO A 30 20.99 -48.39 6.81
C PRO A 30 21.61 -46.99 6.65
N VAL A 31 20.77 -45.95 6.75
CA VAL A 31 21.19 -44.55 6.75
C VAL A 31 21.66 -44.19 8.16
N VAL A 32 22.97 -44.24 8.40
CA VAL A 32 23.55 -44.03 9.73
C VAL A 32 23.77 -42.55 10.05
N GLU A 33 24.21 -41.70 9.11
CA GLU A 33 24.49 -40.27 9.37
C GLU A 33 24.36 -39.40 8.10
N PRO A 34 24.04 -38.09 8.22
CA PRO A 34 24.03 -37.25 9.44
C PRO A 34 22.64 -37.05 10.09
N GLY A 35 22.65 -36.52 11.31
CA GLY A 35 21.46 -36.03 12.03
C GLY A 35 20.83 -34.82 11.35
N LEU A 36 19.50 -34.70 11.36
CA LEU A 36 18.82 -33.50 10.86
C LEU A 36 19.00 -32.38 11.88
N PHE A 37 19.64 -31.28 11.49
CA PHE A 37 19.76 -30.08 12.32
C PHE A 37 18.81 -29.00 11.83
N PHE A 38 18.04 -28.44 12.75
CA PHE A 38 17.20 -27.30 12.46
C PHE A 38 17.95 -26.00 12.77
N GLN A 39 18.02 -25.09 11.80
CA GLN A 39 18.62 -23.78 11.97
C GLN A 39 17.67 -22.73 11.45
N GLU A 40 17.24 -21.82 12.32
CA GLU A 40 16.50 -20.65 11.88
C GLU A 40 17.42 -19.66 11.17
N MET A 41 16.91 -19.06 10.08
CA MET A 41 17.55 -17.92 9.45
C MET A 41 17.31 -16.68 10.34
N ALA A 42 18.37 -15.96 10.67
CA ALA A 42 18.26 -14.74 11.45
C ALA A 42 17.44 -13.69 10.68
N TYR A 43 16.31 -13.29 11.25
CA TYR A 43 15.50 -12.20 10.72
C TYR A 43 16.01 -10.86 11.29
N PRO A 44 16.10 -9.78 10.49
CA PRO A 44 16.48 -8.46 11.00
C PRO A 44 15.49 -7.99 12.08
N CYS A 45 15.95 -7.07 12.94
CA CYS A 45 15.10 -6.51 13.99
C CYS A 45 13.87 -5.83 13.36
N TYR A 46 12.68 -6.36 13.65
CA TYR A 46 11.42 -5.87 13.13
C TYR A 46 10.59 -5.30 14.26
N THR A 47 10.24 -4.01 14.17
CA THR A 47 9.30 -3.36 15.07
C THR A 47 7.88 -3.56 14.55
N TYR A 48 7.02 -4.13 15.38
CA TYR A 48 5.64 -4.38 15.00
C TYR A 48 4.79 -3.13 15.24
N ASP A 49 4.67 -2.28 14.22
CA ASP A 49 3.94 -1.01 14.31
C ASP A 49 2.50 -1.15 13.80
N ASN A 50 1.60 -1.61 14.69
CA ASN A 50 0.16 -1.74 14.40
C ASN A 50 -0.46 -0.44 13.85
N PHE A 51 -0.01 0.71 14.36
CA PHE A 51 -0.51 2.02 13.95
C PHE A 51 -0.17 2.34 12.50
N LEU A 52 1.05 1.99 12.06
CA LEU A 52 1.48 2.21 10.68
C LEU A 52 0.66 1.36 9.70
N GLN A 53 0.44 0.09 10.05
CA GLN A 53 -0.40 -0.81 9.26
C GLN A 53 -1.85 -0.30 9.16
N MET A 54 -2.40 0.21 10.26
CA MET A 54 -3.75 0.78 10.26
C MET A 54 -3.85 2.04 9.41
N ILE A 55 -2.88 2.95 9.53
CA ILE A 55 -2.82 4.19 8.75
C ILE A 55 -2.64 3.92 7.26
N GLN A 56 -1.77 2.98 6.89
CA GLN A 56 -1.53 2.63 5.48
C GLN A 56 -2.83 2.23 4.76
N HIS A 57 -3.77 1.59 5.46
CA HIS A 57 -5.06 1.21 4.91
C HIS A 57 -6.14 2.29 5.07
N ALA A 58 -6.18 3.01 6.19
CA ALA A 58 -7.23 3.99 6.48
C ALA A 58 -7.05 5.33 5.76
N LEU A 59 -5.79 5.76 5.55
CA LEU A 59 -5.47 7.08 5.01
C LEU A 59 -5.91 7.26 3.55
N PRO A 60 -5.69 6.29 2.64
CA PRO A 60 -6.24 6.35 1.28
C PRO A 60 -7.77 6.40 1.23
N LEU A 61 -8.45 5.66 2.13
CA LEU A 61 -9.91 5.66 2.21
C LEU A 61 -10.45 7.02 2.67
N CYS A 62 -9.84 7.63 3.68
CA CYS A 62 -10.24 8.96 4.14
C CYS A 62 -10.03 10.02 3.05
N LEU A 63 -8.90 9.96 2.32
CA LEU A 63 -8.60 10.88 1.22
C LEU A 63 -9.60 10.75 0.07
N THR A 64 -9.94 9.54 -0.34
CA THR A 64 -10.91 9.31 -1.42
C THR A 64 -12.29 9.84 -1.05
N ILE A 65 -12.75 9.62 0.19
CA ILE A 65 -14.02 10.16 0.69
C ILE A 65 -14.01 11.69 0.70
N SER A 66 -12.93 12.31 1.17
CA SER A 66 -12.76 13.77 1.17
C SER A 66 -12.82 14.35 -0.26
N TRP A 67 -12.26 13.63 -1.24
CA TRP A 67 -12.28 14.03 -2.65
C TRP A 67 -13.69 14.00 -3.25
N VAL A 68 -14.60 13.14 -2.79
CA VAL A 68 -15.97 13.08 -3.35
C VAL A 68 -16.65 14.45 -3.34
N TYR A 69 -16.47 15.24 -2.28
CA TYR A 69 -17.00 16.60 -2.21
C TYR A 69 -16.39 17.54 -3.25
N ALA A 70 -15.07 17.51 -3.41
CA ALA A 70 -14.36 18.27 -4.44
C ALA A 70 -14.83 17.91 -5.86
N PHE A 71 -15.04 16.62 -6.13
CA PHE A 71 -15.55 16.14 -7.40
C PHE A 71 -17.00 16.60 -7.65
N ALA A 72 -17.86 16.56 -6.62
CA ALA A 72 -19.22 17.05 -6.71
C ALA A 72 -19.27 18.53 -7.09
N MET A 73 -18.48 19.38 -6.41
CA MET A 73 -18.37 20.80 -6.73
C MET A 73 -17.86 21.06 -8.15
N LEU A 74 -16.89 20.26 -8.62
CA LEU A 74 -16.37 20.34 -9.99
C LEU A 74 -17.43 19.94 -11.02
N THR A 75 -18.21 18.89 -10.77
CA THR A 75 -19.30 18.52 -11.69
C THR A 75 -20.39 19.58 -11.73
N GLN A 76 -20.71 20.21 -10.59
CA GLN A 76 -21.68 21.31 -10.53
C GLN A 76 -21.21 22.51 -11.36
N SER A 77 -19.93 22.89 -11.28
CA SER A 77 -19.40 23.99 -12.10
C SER A 77 -19.42 23.68 -13.60
N ILE A 78 -19.16 22.43 -14.00
CA ILE A 78 -19.30 21.99 -15.40
C ILE A 78 -20.74 22.12 -15.88
N VAL A 79 -21.70 21.64 -15.09
CA VAL A 79 -23.12 21.69 -15.46
C VAL A 79 -23.57 23.13 -15.57
N TYR A 80 -23.20 23.98 -14.62
CA TYR A 80 -23.48 25.41 -14.66
C TYR A 80 -22.91 26.08 -15.93
N GLU A 81 -21.66 25.78 -16.31
CA GLU A 81 -21.05 26.28 -17.54
C GLU A 81 -21.82 25.83 -18.79
N LYS A 82 -22.32 24.59 -18.79
CA LYS A 82 -23.15 24.04 -19.88
C LYS A 82 -24.53 24.67 -19.94
N GLU A 83 -25.18 24.92 -18.81
CA GLU A 83 -26.51 25.57 -18.75
C GLU A 83 -26.46 26.98 -19.34
N VAL A 84 -25.41 27.74 -19.01
CA VAL A 84 -25.18 29.10 -19.53
C VAL A 84 -24.61 29.08 -20.97
N ARG A 85 -24.31 27.89 -21.52
CA ARG A 85 -23.70 27.69 -22.85
C ARG A 85 -22.40 28.49 -23.05
N LEU A 86 -21.63 28.69 -21.97
CA LEU A 86 -20.38 29.45 -21.99
C LEU A 86 -19.37 28.88 -23.01
N LYS A 87 -19.36 27.56 -23.21
CA LYS A 87 -18.52 26.92 -24.24
C LYS A 87 -18.85 27.36 -25.67
N GLU A 88 -20.13 27.58 -25.99
CA GLU A 88 -20.54 28.07 -27.32
C GLU A 88 -20.10 29.52 -27.51
N VAL A 89 -20.26 30.35 -26.47
CA VAL A 89 -19.81 31.75 -26.46
C VAL A 89 -18.29 31.84 -26.65
N MET A 90 -17.51 31.02 -25.93
CA MET A 90 -16.05 30.98 -26.07
C MET A 90 -15.61 30.50 -27.47
N LYS A 91 -16.36 29.57 -28.09
CA LYS A 91 -16.10 29.13 -29.47
C LYS A 91 -16.39 30.24 -30.49
N ILE A 92 -17.45 31.02 -30.29
CA ILE A 92 -17.76 32.21 -31.11
C ILE A 92 -16.68 33.28 -30.96
N MET A 93 -16.08 33.40 -29.77
CA MET A 93 -14.98 34.30 -29.47
C MET A 93 -13.62 33.83 -30.03
N GLY A 94 -13.58 32.70 -30.75
CA GLY A 94 -12.39 32.17 -31.43
C GLY A 94 -11.50 31.26 -30.58
N LEU A 95 -11.96 30.82 -29.40
CA LEU A 95 -11.18 29.94 -28.54
C LEU A 95 -11.24 28.48 -29.02
N SER A 96 -10.08 27.83 -29.13
CA SER A 96 -10.00 26.42 -29.52
C SER A 96 -10.31 25.47 -28.36
N ASN A 97 -10.85 24.28 -28.67
CA ASN A 97 -11.13 23.23 -27.68
C ASN A 97 -9.87 22.81 -26.89
N GLY A 98 -8.68 23.01 -27.44
CA GLY A 98 -7.41 22.70 -26.76
C GLY A 98 -7.19 23.55 -25.52
N VAL A 99 -7.53 24.85 -25.56
CA VAL A 99 -7.38 25.74 -24.39
C VAL A 99 -8.27 25.27 -23.25
N HIS A 100 -9.44 24.74 -23.56
CA HIS A 100 -10.35 24.25 -22.56
C HIS A 100 -9.79 23.01 -21.85
N TRP A 101 -9.23 22.04 -22.59
CA TRP A 101 -8.53 20.89 -21.99
C TRP A 101 -7.36 21.30 -21.09
N VAL A 102 -6.58 22.30 -21.51
CA VAL A 102 -5.47 22.83 -20.71
C VAL A 102 -5.99 23.52 -19.44
N ALA A 103 -7.09 24.28 -19.53
CA ALA A 103 -7.71 24.89 -18.36
C ALA A 103 -8.16 23.82 -17.35
N TRP A 104 -8.87 22.77 -17.80
CA TRP A 104 -9.24 21.63 -16.95
C TRP A 104 -8.04 20.97 -16.30
N PHE A 105 -6.95 20.77 -17.06
CA PHE A 105 -5.70 20.20 -16.53
C PHE A 105 -5.09 21.06 -15.43
N ILE A 106 -4.98 22.38 -15.64
CA ILE A 106 -4.41 23.31 -14.66
C ILE A 106 -5.26 23.34 -13.39
N THR A 107 -6.59 23.35 -13.52
CA THR A 107 -7.50 23.34 -12.37
C THR A 107 -7.37 22.05 -11.55
N ILE A 108 -7.27 20.89 -12.20
CA ILE A 108 -7.07 19.62 -11.50
C ILE A 108 -5.69 19.60 -10.84
N PHE A 109 -4.64 20.00 -11.56
CA PHE A 109 -3.27 20.01 -11.03
C PHE A 109 -3.11 20.94 -9.82
N SER A 110 -3.71 22.14 -9.85
CA SER A 110 -3.66 23.06 -8.71
C SER A 110 -4.42 22.53 -7.50
N GLN A 111 -5.56 21.89 -7.73
CA GLN A 111 -6.36 21.30 -6.66
C GLN A 111 -5.68 20.09 -6.02
N THR A 112 -5.06 19.20 -6.82
CA THR A 112 -4.35 18.02 -6.30
C THR A 112 -3.07 18.38 -5.56
N THR A 113 -2.31 19.35 -6.05
CA THR A 113 -1.09 19.83 -5.37
C THR A 113 -1.40 20.44 -4.00
N LEU A 114 -2.48 21.22 -3.88
CA LEU A 114 -2.91 21.78 -2.59
C LEU A 114 -3.23 20.67 -1.57
N VAL A 115 -3.96 19.63 -1.99
CA VAL A 115 -4.30 18.50 -1.12
C VAL A 115 -3.04 17.72 -0.72
N MET A 116 -2.13 17.45 -1.66
CA MET A 116 -0.88 16.75 -1.36
C MET A 116 -0.03 17.54 -0.35
N ILE A 117 0.08 18.86 -0.49
CA ILE A 117 0.79 19.71 0.47
C ILE A 117 0.13 19.66 1.85
N ALA A 118 -1.20 19.75 1.94
CA ALA A 118 -1.90 19.65 3.21
C ALA A 118 -1.66 18.30 3.89
N VAL A 119 -1.73 17.20 3.14
CA VAL A 119 -1.50 15.84 3.64
C VAL A 119 -0.07 15.64 4.09
N THR A 120 0.92 16.11 3.33
CA THR A 120 2.34 16.00 3.72
C THR A 120 2.65 16.82 4.97
N LEU A 121 2.08 18.02 5.13
CA LEU A 121 2.22 18.81 6.36
C LEU A 121 1.61 18.09 7.57
N ILE A 122 0.40 17.53 7.43
CA ILE A 122 -0.25 16.78 8.51
C ILE A 122 0.59 15.55 8.90
N LEU A 123 1.12 14.80 7.93
CA LEU A 123 2.00 13.66 8.21
C LEU A 123 3.30 14.09 8.92
N HIS A 124 3.89 15.20 8.47
CA HIS A 124 5.16 15.70 9.00
C HIS A 124 5.00 16.20 10.45
N TYR A 125 4.03 17.09 10.70
CA TYR A 125 3.77 17.63 12.03
C TYR A 125 3.08 16.62 12.96
N GLY A 126 2.35 15.65 12.39
CA GLY A 126 1.71 14.58 13.16
C GLY A 126 2.68 13.54 13.72
N ASN A 127 3.97 13.59 13.36
CA ASN A 127 5.02 12.68 13.81
C ASN A 127 4.63 11.19 13.68
N VAL A 128 3.79 10.89 12.67
CA VAL A 128 3.15 9.58 12.44
C VAL A 128 4.18 8.54 11.99
N LEU A 129 5.26 8.99 11.38
CA LEU A 129 6.39 8.17 10.92
C LEU A 129 7.65 8.59 11.69
N MET A 130 7.75 8.22 12.98
CA MET A 130 8.92 8.53 13.82
C MET A 130 10.27 8.03 13.23
N HIS A 131 10.25 7.08 12.30
CA HIS A 131 11.45 6.45 11.73
C HIS A 131 11.63 6.62 10.21
N SER A 132 10.78 7.40 9.51
CA SER A 132 10.91 7.58 8.06
C SER A 132 11.39 8.98 7.69
N ASN A 133 12.49 9.05 6.94
CA ASN A 133 13.02 10.29 6.38
C ASN A 133 12.00 10.90 5.41
N ALA A 134 11.49 12.09 5.74
CA ALA A 134 10.50 12.82 4.95
C ALA A 134 11.00 13.25 3.55
N PHE A 135 12.31 13.13 3.28
CA PHE A 135 12.93 13.49 2.00
C PHE A 135 12.87 12.36 0.95
N LEU A 136 12.43 11.16 1.33
CA LEU A 136 12.36 9.97 0.46
C LEU A 136 10.91 9.57 0.11
N ILE A 137 9.96 10.48 0.32
CA ILE A 137 8.59 10.42 -0.20
C ILE A 137 8.45 11.31 -1.42
#